data_AF-A0A257KJK9-F1
#
_entry.id   AF-A0A257KJK9-F1
#
_cell.length_a   1.000
_cell.length_b   1.000
_cell.length_c   1.000
_cell.angle_alpha   90.00
_cell.angle_beta   90.00
_cell.angle_gamma   90.00
#
_symmetry.space_group_name_H-M   'P 1'
#
loop_
_entity.id
_entity.type
_entity.pdbx_description
1 polymer ?
#
loop_
_entity_poly.entity_id
_entity_poly.type
_entity_poly.pdbx_seq_one_letter_code
_entity_poly.pdbx_strand_id
1 'polypeptide(L)'
;MLVERGLKVMNVEAVGDAYAIASNFLRRSGAIPDSYVTNDRLLEIIVQMFHRGEGNKLRLANLAIAQFQSTQPKVVVSGVRRTAV
;
A
#
# COMPACT_ATOMS: atom_id res chain seq x y z
N MET A 1 31.87 23.33 5.79
CA MET A 1 30.63 23.76 5.12
C MET A 1 29.51 22.87 5.64
N LEU A 2 28.59 23.43 6.41
CA LEU A 2 27.48 22.73 7.07
C LEU A 2 26.39 22.53 6.00
N VAL A 3 26.14 21.28 5.56
CA VAL A 3 24.99 21.00 4.68
C VAL A 3 23.92 20.32 5.50
N GLU A 4 23.14 21.17 6.14
CA GLU A 4 21.93 20.89 6.89
C GLU A 4 20.90 20.25 5.95
N ARG A 5 20.26 19.13 6.37
CA ARG A 5 18.90 18.65 6.00
C ARG A 5 18.68 17.12 6.04
N GLY A 6 19.61 16.33 6.58
CA GLY A 6 19.49 14.86 6.65
C GLY A 6 18.42 14.26 7.58
N LEU A 7 17.46 15.02 8.14
CA LEU A 7 16.57 14.47 9.18
C LEU A 7 15.10 14.93 9.17
N LYS A 8 14.71 15.93 8.35
CA LYS A 8 13.33 16.49 8.41
C LYS A 8 12.52 16.40 7.11
N VAL A 9 13.16 16.16 5.97
CA VAL A 9 12.48 15.89 4.68
C VAL A 9 12.02 14.42 4.57
N MET A 10 12.69 13.53 5.30
CA MET A 10 12.47 12.07 5.23
C MET A 10 11.09 11.59 5.65
N ASN A 11 10.30 12.38 6.38
CA ASN A 11 9.02 11.92 6.91
C ASN A 11 7.92 11.99 5.83
N VAL A 12 7.78 13.10 5.09
CA VAL A 12 6.75 13.20 4.05
C VAL A 12 7.06 12.30 2.84
N GLU A 13 8.35 12.09 2.53
CA GLU A 13 8.77 11.13 1.49
C GLU A 13 8.43 9.68 1.87
N ALA A 14 8.37 9.35 3.17
CA ALA A 14 8.07 7.99 3.62
C ALA A 14 6.67 7.52 3.20
N VAL A 15 5.69 8.42 3.10
CA VAL A 15 4.34 8.10 2.63
C VAL A 15 4.36 7.72 1.14
N GLY A 16 5.04 8.53 0.32
CA GLY A 16 5.17 8.27 -1.12
C GLY A 16 5.93 6.98 -1.42
N ASP A 17 7.07 6.78 -0.75
CA ASP A 17 7.86 5.55 -0.85
C ASP A 17 7.05 4.33 -0.40
N ALA A 18 6.38 4.41 0.76
CA ALA A 18 5.56 3.31 1.27
C ALA A 18 4.43 2.95 0.31
N TYR A 19 3.79 3.97 -0.29
CA TYR A 19 2.73 3.76 -1.27
C TYR A 19 3.26 3.09 -2.54
N ALA A 20 4.41 3.52 -3.07
CA ALA A 20 5.03 2.90 -4.24
C ALA A 20 5.33 1.41 -4.00
N ILE A 21 5.86 1.07 -2.82
CA ILE A 21 6.18 -0.31 -2.44
C ILE A 21 4.90 -1.14 -2.29
N ALA A 22 3.93 -0.66 -1.51
CA ALA A 22 2.71 -1.39 -1.23
C ALA A 22 1.83 -1.58 -2.47
N SER A 23 1.66 -0.54 -3.29
CA SER A 23 0.87 -0.63 -4.53
C SER A 23 1.52 -1.56 -5.55
N ASN A 24 2.86 -1.58 -5.66
CA ASN A 24 3.54 -2.53 -6.55
C ASN A 24 3.28 -3.98 -6.14
N PHE A 25 3.40 -4.28 -4.85
CA PHE A 25 3.10 -5.61 -4.33
C PHE A 25 1.64 -6.00 -4.56
N LEU A 26 0.69 -5.11 -4.22
CA LEU A 26 -0.74 -5.38 -4.34
C LEU A 26 -1.20 -5.51 -5.80
N ARG A 27 -0.58 -4.80 -6.75
CA ARG A 27 -0.82 -4.99 -8.19
C ARG A 27 -0.34 -6.36 -8.64
N ARG A 28 0.90 -6.73 -8.29
CA ARG A 28 1.48 -8.04 -8.60
C ARG A 28 0.68 -9.20 -7.99
N SER A 29 0.08 -8.99 -6.82
CA SER A 29 -0.77 -10.01 -6.17
C SER A 29 -2.21 -10.03 -6.69
N GLY A 30 -2.60 -9.13 -7.59
CA GLY A 30 -3.98 -8.98 -8.08
C GLY A 30 -4.96 -8.43 -7.04
N ALA A 31 -4.48 -7.89 -5.92
CA ALA A 31 -5.31 -7.33 -4.85
C ALA A 31 -5.83 -5.92 -5.21
N ILE A 32 -5.10 -5.18 -6.04
CA ILE A 32 -5.58 -3.93 -6.67
C ILE A 32 -5.40 -4.01 -8.18
N PRO A 33 -6.24 -3.35 -8.98
CA PRO A 33 -6.11 -3.33 -10.43
C PRO A 33 -4.77 -2.73 -10.86
N ASP A 34 -4.20 -3.28 -11.92
CA ASP A 34 -2.97 -2.79 -12.57
C ASP A 34 -3.29 -1.55 -13.43
N SER A 35 -3.72 -0.48 -12.76
CA SER A 35 -4.06 0.82 -13.36
C SER A 35 -3.16 1.90 -12.79
N TYR A 36 -2.88 2.94 -13.58
CA TYR A 36 -2.13 4.13 -13.16
C TYR A 36 -2.89 5.00 -12.15
N VAL A 37 -4.16 4.69 -11.87
CA VAL A 37 -4.97 5.40 -10.89
C VAL A 37 -4.52 5.08 -9.46
N THR A 38 -4.42 6.11 -8.62
CA THR A 38 -4.12 5.98 -7.19
C THR A 38 -5.22 5.19 -6.48
N ASN A 39 -4.84 4.21 -5.67
CA ASN A 39 -5.75 3.50 -4.80
C ASN A 39 -5.92 4.31 -3.51
N ASP A 40 -7.03 5.06 -3.44
CA ASP A 40 -7.32 6.01 -2.36
C ASP A 40 -7.32 5.34 -0.98
N ARG A 41 -7.92 4.15 -0.89
CA ARG A 41 -7.96 3.34 0.34
C ARG A 41 -6.57 2.96 0.85
N LEU A 42 -5.68 2.52 -0.05
CA LEU A 42 -4.31 2.19 0.33
C LEU A 42 -3.56 3.42 0.82
N LEU A 43 -3.74 4.56 0.15
CA LEU A 43 -3.14 5.82 0.55
C LEU A 43 -3.64 6.27 1.94
N GLU A 44 -4.95 6.18 2.19
CA GLU A 44 -5.55 6.51 3.48
C GLU A 44 -4.94 5.67 4.62
N ILE A 45 -4.79 4.35 4.43
CA ILE A 45 -4.17 3.46 5.42
C ILE A 45 -2.74 3.91 5.75
N ILE A 46 -1.93 4.21 4.72
CA ILE A 46 -0.54 4.63 4.89
C ILE A 46 -0.47 5.98 5.62
N VAL A 47 -1.31 6.94 5.24
CA VAL A 47 -1.39 8.26 5.88
C VAL A 47 -1.80 8.13 7.35
N GLN A 48 -2.79 7.28 7.67
CA GLN A 48 -3.20 7.01 9.05
C GLN A 48 -2.08 6.41 9.89
N MET A 49 -1.32 5.44 9.36
CA MET A 49 -0.18 4.85 10.07
C MET A 49 0.96 5.85 10.26
N PHE A 50 1.22 6.66 9.25
CA PHE A 50 2.23 7.71 9.31
C PHE A 50 1.90 8.77 10.38
N HIS A 51 0.64 9.21 10.45
CA HIS A 51 0.18 10.10 11.51
C HIS A 51 0.30 9.51 12.92
N ARG A 52 0.32 8.18 13.07
CA ARG A 52 0.59 7.50 14.36
C ARG A 52 2.07 7.44 14.73
N GLY A 53 2.97 7.95 13.88
CA GLY A 53 4.40 8.05 14.14
C GLY A 53 5.26 6.97 13.46
N GLU A 54 4.68 6.14 12.59
CA GLU A 54 5.47 5.18 11.80
C GLU A 54 6.22 5.92 10.68
N GLY A 55 7.48 6.29 10.94
CA GLY A 55 8.33 7.00 9.97
C GLY A 55 9.16 6.09 9.06
N ASN A 56 9.17 4.77 9.29
CA ASN A 56 9.93 3.83 8.48
C ASN A 56 9.09 3.37 7.28
N LYS A 57 9.50 3.76 6.06
CA LYS A 57 8.79 3.44 4.81
C LYS A 57 8.54 1.96 4.56
N LEU A 58 9.49 1.08 4.90
CA LEU A 58 9.32 -0.37 4.70
C LEU A 58 8.29 -0.93 5.69
N ARG A 59 8.34 -0.44 6.93
CA ARG A 59 7.38 -0.84 7.97
C ARG A 59 5.98 -0.33 7.65
N LEU A 60 5.84 0.94 7.22
CA LEU A 60 4.59 1.51 6.72
C LEU A 60 4.00 0.67 5.59
N ALA A 61 4.80 0.35 4.57
CA ALA A 61 4.33 -0.44 3.44
C ALA A 61 3.84 -1.83 3.88
N ASN A 62 4.61 -2.55 4.68
CA ASN A 62 4.26 -3.90 5.14
C ASN A 62 2.99 -3.91 6.01
N LEU A 63 2.87 -2.96 6.93
CA LEU A 63 1.66 -2.81 7.76
C LEU A 63 0.45 -2.46 6.89
N ALA A 64 0.61 -1.53 5.94
CA ALA A 64 -0.45 -1.13 5.05
C ALA A 64 -0.92 -2.28 4.15
N ILE A 65 -0.01 -3.08 3.61
CA ILE A 65 -0.34 -4.31 2.86
C ILE A 65 -1.18 -5.25 3.73
N ALA A 66 -0.72 -5.54 4.95
CA ALA A 66 -1.41 -6.45 5.86
C ALA A 66 -2.84 -5.95 6.17
N GLN A 67 -2.98 -4.67 6.53
CA GLN A 67 -4.29 -4.10 6.83
C GLN A 67 -5.20 -4.03 5.60
N PHE A 68 -4.66 -3.70 4.43
CA PHE A 68 -5.41 -3.66 3.18
C PHE A 68 -5.98 -5.04 2.83
N GLN A 69 -5.16 -6.08 2.94
CA GLN A 69 -5.57 -7.46 2.67
C GLN A 69 -6.57 -7.99 3.70
N SER A 70 -6.41 -7.68 4.99
CA SER A 70 -7.37 -8.09 6.03
C SER A 70 -8.74 -7.45 5.86
N THR A 71 -8.81 -6.29 5.21
CA THR A 71 -10.05 -5.53 5.02
C THR A 71 -10.63 -5.67 3.61
N GLN A 72 -9.94 -6.34 2.69
CA GLN A 72 -10.54 -6.81 1.45
C GLN A 72 -11.26 -8.14 1.72
N PRO A 73 -12.56 -8.26 1.38
CA PRO A 73 -13.16 -9.58 1.29
C PRO A 73 -12.33 -10.35 0.25
N LYS A 74 -11.79 -11.50 0.65
CA LYS A 74 -11.14 -12.45 -0.26
C LYS A 74 -12.20 -12.78 -1.31
N VAL A 75 -12.15 -12.13 -2.47
CA VAL A 75 -13.04 -12.43 -3.58
C VAL A 75 -12.66 -13.85 -3.99
N VAL A 76 -13.38 -14.82 -3.44
CA VAL A 76 -13.42 -16.17 -3.96
C VAL A 76 -13.98 -15.98 -5.36
N VAL A 77 -13.10 -16.04 -6.35
CA VAL A 77 -13.46 -16.01 -7.76
C VAL A 77 -14.42 -17.17 -8.01
N SER A 78 -15.72 -16.91 -7.87
CA SER A 78 -16.80 -17.79 -8.27
C SER A 78 -16.84 -17.76 -9.79
N GLY A 79 -15.96 -18.54 -10.40
CA GLY A 79 -15.84 -18.62 -11.84
C GLY A 79 -15.36 -20.00 -12.23
N VAL A 80 -16.30 -20.95 -12.31
CA VAL A 80 -16.44 -21.96 -13.36
C VAL A 80 -17.61 -22.86 -12.94
N ARG A 81 -18.83 -22.42 -13.26
CA ARG A 81 -19.93 -23.35 -13.49
C ARG A 81 -19.62 -24.07 -14.80
N ARG A 82 -18.98 -25.23 -14.72
CA ARG A 82 -19.02 -26.20 -15.83
C ARG A 82 -20.46 -26.72 -15.92
N THR A 83 -21.29 -26.05 -16.70
CA THR A 83 -22.39 -26.71 -17.38
C THR A 83 -21.76 -27.60 -18.44
N ALA A 84 -21.50 -28.86 -18.07
CA ALA A 84 -21.39 -29.93 -19.05
C ALA A 84 -22.81 -30.42 -19.30
N VAL A 85 -23.26 -30.17 -20.53
CA VAL A 85 -24.38 -30.83 -21.21
C VAL A 85 -24.13 -32.33 -21.31
#